data_AF-A0A9D9CLE2-F1
#
_entry.id   AF-A0A9D9CLE2-F1
#
_cell.length_a   1.000
_cell.length_b   1.000
_cell.length_c   1.000
_cell.angle_alpha   90.00
_cell.angle_beta   90.00
_cell.angle_gamma   90.00
#
_symmetry.space_group_name_H-M   'P 1'
#
loop_
_entity.id
_entity.type
_entity.pdbx_description
1 polymer ?
#
loop_
_entity_poly.entity_id
_entity_poly.type
_entity_poly.pdbx_seq_one_letter_code
_entity_poly.pdbx_strand_id
1 'polypeptide(L)'
;MAKIVTLGEIMLRLSPNGNDRFIQSESLRIIPGGGEANVAVSCANYGHNAYFVSKLPKHDIGQIAVNALRRYGVNTDFIARGGERVGLYYCETGASMRPSKVIYDRAHSAIAEANPEDFDFDAIMEGAQWFHWSGITPAISDKAAELTKLACEAAKRHGVTVSVDLNFRKKLWTSEKAISIMRPLMQYVDVCIGNEEDAELCLGFKPDADVEGGETNAEGYKGIFEQMMKEFGFKYVVSTLRESYSATFNGWKAMIYDGKEFYQSKRYEINPIIDRVGGGDSFSGGLIHGLLTKETQGEALEFAVAASALKHTINGDFNLVSVEEVESLAGGNANGRVQR
;
A
#
# COMPACT_ATOMS: atom_id res chain seq x y z
N MET A 1 7.97 -17.75 -9.80
CA MET A 1 7.36 -17.27 -8.54
C MET A 1 8.44 -16.61 -7.71
N ALA A 2 8.24 -15.36 -7.29
CA ALA A 2 9.21 -14.61 -6.49
C ALA A 2 8.83 -14.68 -4.99
N LYS A 3 9.83 -14.70 -4.11
CA LYS A 3 9.68 -14.45 -2.68
C LYS A 3 9.57 -12.94 -2.45
N ILE A 4 8.41 -12.53 -1.94
CA ILE A 4 8.07 -11.13 -1.66
C ILE A 4 7.93 -10.99 -0.15
N VAL A 5 8.65 -10.07 0.46
CA VAL A 5 8.55 -9.77 1.88
C VAL A 5 7.88 -8.41 2.04
N THR A 6 6.92 -8.30 2.94
CA THR A 6 6.37 -6.99 3.34
C THR A 6 6.46 -6.82 4.85
N LEU A 7 6.67 -5.58 5.32
CA LEU A 7 6.80 -5.26 6.75
C LEU A 7 5.80 -4.17 7.12
N GLY A 8 4.94 -4.43 8.11
CA GLY A 8 4.10 -3.39 8.66
C GLY A 8 3.09 -3.84 9.69
N GLU A 9 2.04 -3.05 9.86
CA GLU A 9 0.96 -3.30 10.81
C GLU A 9 -0.29 -3.81 10.10
N ILE A 10 -0.76 -4.99 10.52
CA ILE A 10 -2.13 -5.44 10.25
C ILE A 10 -3.03 -5.09 11.42
N MET A 11 -4.15 -4.45 11.12
CA MET A 11 -5.18 -4.05 12.08
C MET A 11 -6.48 -4.81 11.83
N LEU A 12 -7.38 -4.76 12.81
CA LEU A 12 -8.76 -5.17 12.62
C LEU A 12 -9.63 -3.93 12.37
N ARG A 13 -10.15 -3.82 11.14
CA ARG A 13 -11.17 -2.83 10.79
C ARG A 13 -12.50 -3.27 11.39
N LEU A 14 -13.16 -2.35 12.08
CA LEU A 14 -14.51 -2.51 12.61
C LEU A 14 -15.47 -1.60 11.83
N SER A 15 -16.35 -2.21 11.03
CA SER A 15 -17.22 -1.47 10.11
C SER A 15 -18.69 -1.81 10.26
N PRO A 16 -19.60 -0.82 10.23
CA PRO A 16 -21.03 -1.05 10.04
C PRO A 16 -21.33 -1.81 8.74
N ASN A 17 -22.56 -2.34 8.63
CA ASN A 17 -23.04 -2.94 7.39
C ASN A 17 -23.42 -1.85 6.37
N GLY A 18 -23.10 -2.09 5.09
CA GLY A 18 -23.41 -1.15 4.02
C GLY A 18 -22.89 0.26 4.29
N ASN A 19 -23.80 1.24 4.27
CA ASN A 19 -23.49 2.66 4.48
C ASN A 19 -23.97 3.17 5.84
N ASP A 20 -24.22 2.27 6.78
CA ASP A 20 -24.62 2.63 8.15
C ASP A 20 -23.56 3.48 8.84
N ARG A 21 -24.02 4.25 9.82
CA ARG A 21 -23.22 5.10 10.71
C ARG A 21 -22.96 4.32 11.99
N PHE A 22 -21.87 4.63 12.68
CA PHE A 22 -21.55 4.03 13.96
C PHE A 22 -22.70 4.18 14.96
N ILE A 23 -23.34 5.36 14.99
CA ILE A 23 -24.42 5.65 15.95
C ILE A 23 -25.76 4.96 15.64
N GLN A 24 -25.92 4.37 14.44
CA GLN A 24 -27.13 3.63 14.07
C GLN A 24 -26.89 2.11 14.04
N SER A 25 -25.63 1.68 14.08
CA SER A 25 -25.28 0.27 13.90
C SER A 25 -25.24 -0.47 15.23
N GLU A 26 -25.90 -1.61 15.30
CA GLU A 26 -25.90 -2.50 16.47
C GLU A 26 -24.78 -3.56 16.40
N SER A 27 -24.08 -3.67 15.28
CA SER A 27 -23.00 -4.64 15.08
C SER A 27 -21.91 -4.08 14.16
N LEU A 28 -20.68 -4.53 14.37
CA LEU A 28 -19.54 -4.18 13.52
C LEU A 28 -18.95 -5.45 12.94
N ARG A 29 -18.70 -5.45 11.64
CA ARG A 29 -17.94 -6.48 10.95
C ARG A 29 -16.46 -6.32 11.26
N ILE A 30 -15.79 -7.43 11.56
CA ILE A 30 -14.34 -7.50 11.73
C ILE A 30 -13.71 -7.82 10.37
N ILE A 31 -12.90 -6.90 9.85
CA ILE A 31 -12.25 -7.00 8.56
C ILE A 31 -10.74 -6.78 8.78
N PRO A 32 -9.89 -7.80 8.69
CA PRO A 32 -8.45 -7.61 8.79
C PRO A 32 -7.90 -6.81 7.60
N GLY A 33 -6.94 -5.93 7.84
CA GLY A 33 -6.31 -5.12 6.81
C GLY A 33 -5.19 -4.24 7.32
N GLY A 34 -4.32 -3.79 6.42
CA GLY A 34 -3.16 -2.95 6.70
C GLY A 34 -2.34 -2.79 5.43
N GLY A 35 -1.70 -1.64 5.19
CA GLY A 35 -1.14 -1.32 3.87
C GLY A 35 -0.25 -2.44 3.32
N GLU A 36 0.73 -2.85 4.10
CA GLU A 36 1.72 -3.85 3.71
C GLU A 36 1.16 -5.28 3.73
N ALA A 37 0.16 -5.54 4.57
CA ALA A 37 -0.60 -6.80 4.58
C ALA A 37 -1.47 -6.95 3.32
N ASN A 38 -2.10 -5.87 2.88
CA ASN A 38 -2.92 -5.80 1.67
C ASN A 38 -2.06 -6.04 0.41
N VAL A 39 -0.83 -5.48 0.40
CA VAL A 39 0.18 -5.78 -0.64
C VAL A 39 0.56 -7.26 -0.63
N ALA A 40 0.88 -7.84 0.54
CA ALA A 40 1.23 -9.25 0.64
C ALA A 40 0.11 -10.17 0.11
N VAL A 41 -1.15 -9.89 0.46
CA VAL A 41 -2.31 -10.65 -0.05
C VAL A 41 -2.44 -10.49 -1.56
N SER A 42 -2.24 -9.29 -2.11
CA SER A 42 -2.25 -9.08 -3.56
C SER A 42 -1.19 -9.93 -4.26
N CYS A 43 0.05 -9.89 -3.78
CA CYS A 43 1.15 -10.68 -4.35
C CYS A 43 0.93 -12.19 -4.22
N ALA A 44 0.39 -12.67 -3.10
CA ALA A 44 0.00 -14.07 -2.92
C ALA A 44 -1.08 -14.49 -3.93
N ASN A 45 -2.10 -13.63 -4.12
CA ASN A 45 -3.17 -13.87 -5.08
C ASN A 45 -2.68 -13.95 -6.53
N TYR A 46 -1.57 -13.27 -6.84
CA TYR A 46 -0.89 -13.35 -8.14
C TYR A 46 0.15 -14.48 -8.25
N GLY A 47 0.18 -15.41 -7.29
CA GLY A 47 1.03 -16.60 -7.33
C GLY A 47 2.47 -16.39 -6.86
N HIS A 48 2.79 -15.27 -6.21
CA HIS A 48 4.08 -15.08 -5.56
C HIS A 48 4.12 -15.72 -4.16
N ASN A 49 5.33 -16.05 -3.71
CA ASN A 49 5.54 -16.55 -2.35
C ASN A 49 5.65 -15.35 -1.39
N ALA A 50 4.50 -14.82 -0.95
CA ALA A 50 4.44 -13.60 -0.13
C ALA A 50 4.55 -13.91 1.37
N TYR A 51 5.38 -13.14 2.08
CA TYR A 51 5.58 -13.21 3.53
C TYR A 51 5.24 -11.86 4.15
N PHE A 52 4.48 -11.89 5.25
CA PHE A 52 4.19 -10.70 6.04
C PHE A 52 4.98 -10.72 7.35
N VAL A 53 5.82 -9.71 7.55
CA VAL A 53 6.62 -9.50 8.76
C VAL A 53 5.87 -8.51 9.65
N SER A 54 5.57 -8.94 10.88
CA SER A 54 4.88 -8.12 11.87
C SER A 54 4.99 -8.74 13.26
N LYS A 55 4.38 -8.11 14.27
CA LYS A 55 4.21 -8.68 15.60
C LYS A 55 2.75 -8.63 16.02
N LEU A 56 2.22 -9.77 16.46
CA LEU A 56 0.83 -9.90 16.90
C LEU A 56 0.74 -10.63 18.25
N PRO A 57 -0.24 -10.29 19.12
CA PRO A 57 -0.44 -10.98 20.38
C PRO A 57 -0.69 -12.49 20.24
N LYS A 58 -0.42 -13.23 21.31
CA LYS A 58 -0.64 -14.68 21.37
C LYS A 58 -2.11 -15.07 21.51
N HIS A 59 -2.96 -14.14 21.98
CA HIS A 59 -4.38 -14.39 22.21
C HIS A 59 -5.20 -14.41 20.92
N ASP A 60 -6.47 -14.85 21.03
CA ASP A 60 -7.34 -15.14 19.88
C ASP A 60 -7.61 -13.93 18.97
N ILE A 61 -7.67 -12.71 19.51
CA ILE A 61 -7.85 -11.51 18.68
C ILE A 61 -6.67 -11.30 17.70
N GLY A 62 -5.43 -11.57 18.13
CA GLY A 62 -4.25 -11.57 17.23
C GLY A 62 -4.32 -12.72 16.23
N GLN A 63 -4.87 -13.86 16.64
CA GLN A 63 -5.04 -15.01 15.78
C GLN A 63 -6.03 -14.76 14.61
N ILE A 64 -7.00 -13.86 14.76
CA ILE A 64 -7.90 -13.43 13.66
C ILE A 64 -7.07 -12.89 12.49
N ALA A 65 -6.12 -11.99 12.75
CA ALA A 65 -5.29 -11.39 11.72
C ALA A 65 -4.36 -12.42 11.05
N VAL A 66 -3.73 -13.29 11.85
CA VAL A 66 -2.89 -14.39 11.32
C VAL A 66 -3.69 -15.33 10.41
N ASN A 67 -4.89 -15.72 10.85
CA ASN A 67 -5.76 -16.62 10.08
C ASN A 67 -6.24 -15.98 8.77
N ALA A 68 -6.53 -14.68 8.78
CA ALA A 68 -6.95 -13.96 7.59
C ALA A 68 -5.86 -13.90 6.52
N LEU A 69 -4.60 -13.69 6.93
CA LEU A 69 -3.45 -13.76 6.01
C LEU A 69 -3.28 -15.16 5.41
N ARG A 70 -3.29 -16.19 6.26
CA ARG A 70 -3.17 -17.60 5.82
C ARG A 70 -4.28 -18.01 4.87
N ARG A 71 -5.51 -17.53 5.10
CA ARG A 71 -6.66 -17.80 4.24
C ARG A 71 -6.41 -17.41 2.79
N TYR A 72 -5.62 -16.37 2.55
CA TYR A 72 -5.29 -15.87 1.21
C TYR A 72 -3.86 -16.21 0.78
N GLY A 73 -3.26 -17.24 1.39
CA GLY A 73 -1.97 -17.79 0.94
C GLY A 73 -0.73 -16.99 1.36
N VAL A 74 -0.87 -16.00 2.25
CA VAL A 74 0.29 -15.28 2.80
C VAL A 74 0.98 -16.14 3.85
N ASN A 75 2.29 -16.30 3.72
CA ASN A 75 3.13 -16.96 4.71
C ASN A 75 3.26 -16.09 5.96
N THR A 76 3.16 -16.73 7.12
CA THR A 76 3.07 -16.05 8.42
C THR A 76 4.19 -16.47 9.38
N ASP A 77 5.22 -17.12 8.84
CA ASP A 77 6.35 -17.65 9.61
C ASP A 77 7.16 -16.54 10.30
N PHE A 78 7.12 -15.33 9.74
CA PHE A 78 7.83 -14.15 10.25
C PHE A 78 6.92 -13.19 11.03
N ILE A 79 5.74 -13.67 11.47
CA ILE A 79 4.93 -12.94 12.44
C ILE A 79 5.38 -13.32 13.85
N ALA A 80 6.15 -12.43 14.48
CA ALA A 80 6.51 -12.58 15.88
C ALA A 80 5.25 -12.59 16.77
N ARG A 81 5.25 -13.43 17.81
CA ARG A 81 4.09 -13.60 18.70
C ARG A 81 4.38 -13.04 20.10
N GLY A 82 3.75 -11.92 20.44
CA GLY A 82 3.92 -11.23 21.72
C GLY A 82 3.23 -9.86 21.74
N GLY A 83 3.34 -9.13 22.86
CA GLY A 83 2.63 -7.87 23.08
C GLY A 83 1.15 -8.08 23.48
N GLU A 84 0.50 -6.98 23.85
CA GLU A 84 -0.79 -7.03 24.56
C GLU A 84 -2.02 -6.81 23.67
N ARG A 85 -1.89 -6.10 22.54
CA ARG A 85 -3.06 -5.77 21.69
C ARG A 85 -2.76 -5.71 20.19
N VAL A 86 -3.82 -5.92 19.41
CA VAL A 86 -3.85 -5.67 17.96
C VAL A 86 -4.35 -4.25 17.73
N GLY A 87 -3.78 -3.54 16.76
CA GLY A 87 -4.33 -2.25 16.34
C GLY A 87 -5.74 -2.41 15.78
N LEU A 88 -6.62 -1.49 16.12
CA LEU A 88 -7.99 -1.44 15.62
C LEU A 88 -8.18 -0.14 14.83
N TYR A 89 -9.12 -0.16 13.89
CA TYR A 89 -9.67 1.08 13.37
C TYR A 89 -11.13 0.92 12.99
N TYR A 90 -11.92 1.94 13.25
CA TYR A 90 -13.33 1.98 12.93
C TYR A 90 -13.50 2.67 11.58
N CYS A 91 -14.28 2.10 10.67
CA CYS A 91 -14.50 2.67 9.35
C CYS A 91 -15.98 2.68 8.96
N GLU A 92 -16.55 3.88 8.78
CA GLU A 92 -17.84 4.10 8.13
C GLU A 92 -17.63 4.25 6.62
N THR A 93 -18.39 3.50 5.82
CA THR A 93 -18.38 3.67 4.36
C THR A 93 -19.22 4.89 3.98
N GLY A 94 -18.60 5.83 3.27
CA GLY A 94 -19.24 7.01 2.70
C GLY A 94 -20.19 6.69 1.55
N ALA A 95 -21.01 7.66 1.16
CA ALA A 95 -21.89 7.56 0.00
C ALA A 95 -22.12 8.96 -0.59
N SER A 96 -21.96 9.14 -1.90
CA SER A 96 -22.12 10.43 -2.58
C SER A 96 -21.31 11.55 -1.88
N MET A 97 -21.92 12.67 -1.50
CA MET A 97 -21.25 13.77 -0.78
C MET A 97 -20.78 13.45 0.65
N ARG A 98 -21.22 12.34 1.25
CA ARG A 98 -20.80 11.96 2.61
C ARG A 98 -19.50 11.13 2.53
N PRO A 99 -18.37 11.61 3.05
CA PRO A 99 -17.11 10.87 2.98
C PRO A 99 -17.14 9.64 3.90
N SER A 100 -16.27 8.66 3.61
CA SER A 100 -15.92 7.62 4.58
C SER A 100 -15.22 8.26 5.79
N LYS A 101 -15.45 7.71 6.98
CA LYS A 101 -14.88 8.22 8.23
C LYS A 101 -14.08 7.13 8.92
N VAL A 102 -12.84 7.45 9.30
CA VAL A 102 -11.93 6.54 9.99
C VAL A 102 -11.51 7.09 11.35
N ILE A 103 -11.65 6.25 12.38
CA ILE A 103 -11.17 6.48 13.76
C ILE A 103 -10.16 5.38 14.09
N TYR A 104 -8.93 5.76 14.44
CA TYR A 104 -7.88 4.80 14.76
C TYR A 104 -7.81 4.54 16.26
N ASP A 105 -7.62 3.27 16.61
CA ASP A 105 -7.29 2.79 17.95
C ASP A 105 -6.10 1.82 17.84
N ARG A 106 -4.95 2.36 17.40
CA ARG A 106 -3.76 1.56 17.05
C ARG A 106 -2.55 1.79 17.95
N ALA A 107 -2.59 2.80 18.83
CA ALA A 107 -1.49 3.06 19.76
C ALA A 107 -1.21 1.82 20.62
N HIS A 108 0.07 1.61 20.96
CA HIS A 108 0.51 0.48 21.79
C HIS A 108 0.16 -0.90 21.22
N SER A 109 0.00 -1.02 19.90
CA SER A 109 -0.13 -2.33 19.26
C SER A 109 1.18 -3.10 19.34
N ALA A 110 1.08 -4.43 19.27
CA ALA A 110 2.24 -5.31 19.41
C ALA A 110 3.41 -4.96 18.45
N ILE A 111 3.13 -4.59 17.20
CA ILE A 111 4.16 -4.17 16.24
C ILE A 111 4.69 -2.77 16.52
N ALA A 112 3.88 -1.84 17.04
CA ALA A 112 4.35 -0.52 17.43
C ALA A 112 5.34 -0.58 18.62
N GLU A 113 5.27 -1.63 19.43
CA GLU A 113 6.15 -1.85 20.60
C GLU A 113 7.21 -2.93 20.40
N ALA A 114 7.28 -3.53 19.20
CA ALA A 114 8.22 -4.59 18.87
C ALA A 114 9.69 -4.11 18.96
N ASN A 115 10.58 -5.04 19.31
CA ASN A 115 12.01 -4.80 19.43
C ASN A 115 12.76 -5.46 18.26
N PRO A 116 13.96 -4.97 17.90
CA PRO A 116 14.80 -5.59 16.88
C PRO A 116 15.02 -7.10 17.06
N GLU A 117 15.19 -7.56 18.30
CA GLU A 117 15.40 -8.97 18.65
C GLU A 117 14.20 -9.90 18.37
N ASP A 118 13.02 -9.34 18.06
CA ASP A 118 11.87 -10.14 17.60
C ASP A 118 12.05 -10.67 16.17
N PHE A 119 13.03 -10.15 15.40
CA PHE A 119 13.17 -10.40 13.97
C PHE A 119 14.62 -10.69 13.56
N ASP A 120 14.85 -11.85 12.94
CA ASP A 120 16.08 -12.14 12.21
C ASP A 120 15.94 -11.64 10.77
N PHE A 121 16.25 -10.36 10.54
CA PHE A 121 16.06 -9.75 9.23
C PHE A 121 16.95 -10.34 8.13
N ASP A 122 18.14 -10.84 8.46
CA ASP A 122 18.98 -11.50 7.47
C ASP A 122 18.35 -12.83 7.02
N ALA A 123 17.85 -13.65 7.94
CA ALA A 123 17.11 -14.87 7.59
C ALA A 123 15.79 -14.58 6.86
N ILE A 124 15.09 -13.51 7.23
CA ILE A 124 13.86 -13.07 6.54
C ILE A 124 14.16 -12.72 5.08
N MET A 125 15.24 -11.98 4.82
CA MET A 125 15.59 -11.47 3.49
C MET A 125 16.30 -12.50 2.60
N GLU A 126 16.84 -13.58 3.17
CA GLU A 126 17.52 -14.65 2.42
C GLU A 126 16.67 -15.15 1.24
N GLY A 127 17.19 -15.02 0.01
CA GLY A 127 16.51 -15.44 -1.22
C GLY A 127 15.26 -14.63 -1.60
N ALA A 128 14.98 -13.50 -0.93
CA ALA A 128 13.91 -12.60 -1.34
C ALA A 128 14.29 -11.84 -2.61
N GLN A 129 13.34 -11.65 -3.53
CA GLN A 129 13.54 -10.79 -4.70
C GLN A 129 13.03 -9.37 -4.42
N TRP A 130 12.05 -9.23 -3.54
CA TRP A 130 11.39 -7.96 -3.27
C TRP A 130 11.08 -7.77 -1.79
N PHE A 131 11.34 -6.56 -1.28
CA PHE A 131 10.92 -6.09 0.02
C PHE A 131 10.05 -4.83 -0.12
N HIS A 132 8.87 -4.81 0.49
CA HIS A 132 7.96 -3.66 0.47
C HIS A 132 7.59 -3.18 1.87
N TRP A 133 7.56 -1.85 2.03
CA TRP A 133 7.06 -1.19 3.24
C TRP A 133 6.33 0.10 2.85
N SER A 134 5.56 0.67 3.77
CA SER A 134 4.95 1.99 3.58
C SER A 134 5.38 2.98 4.66
N GLY A 135 5.29 4.27 4.37
CA GLY A 135 5.56 5.35 5.32
C GLY A 135 4.68 5.30 6.58
N ILE A 136 3.60 4.51 6.59
CA ILE A 136 2.81 4.24 7.80
C ILE A 136 3.68 3.55 8.86
N THR A 137 4.46 2.53 8.48
CA THR A 137 5.19 1.70 9.44
C THR A 137 6.19 2.50 10.29
N PRO A 138 7.11 3.30 9.73
CA PRO A 138 7.96 4.15 10.56
C PRO A 138 7.20 5.28 11.29
N ALA A 139 5.97 5.58 10.89
CA ALA A 139 5.15 6.61 11.53
C ALA A 139 4.43 6.16 12.80
N ILE A 140 4.25 4.84 13.03
CA ILE A 140 3.47 4.37 14.20
C ILE A 140 4.24 4.48 15.52
N SER A 141 5.58 4.41 15.49
CA SER A 141 6.45 4.61 16.65
C SER A 141 7.92 4.76 16.24
N ASP A 142 8.74 5.35 17.11
CA ASP A 142 10.19 5.41 16.89
C ASP A 142 10.83 4.01 16.81
N LYS A 143 10.29 3.03 17.56
CA LYS A 143 10.71 1.62 17.47
C LYS A 143 10.41 1.03 16.08
N ALA A 144 9.22 1.29 15.54
CA ALA A 144 8.87 0.81 14.20
C ALA A 144 9.71 1.49 13.11
N ALA A 145 10.12 2.75 13.30
CA ALA A 145 11.09 3.41 12.43
C ALA A 145 12.47 2.72 12.46
N GLU A 146 12.95 2.34 13.65
CA GLU A 146 14.19 1.56 13.79
C GLU A 146 14.08 0.19 13.11
N LEU A 147 12.98 -0.54 13.32
CA LEU A 147 12.73 -1.82 12.65
C LEU A 147 12.72 -1.69 11.13
N THR A 148 12.06 -0.65 10.61
CA THR A 148 12.02 -0.36 9.16
C THR A 148 13.43 -0.15 8.61
N LYS A 149 14.26 0.63 9.32
CA LYS A 149 15.66 0.84 8.95
C LYS A 149 16.44 -0.48 8.90
N LEU A 150 16.35 -1.30 9.95
CA LEU A 150 17.07 -2.57 10.03
C LEU A 150 16.65 -3.54 8.91
N ALA A 151 15.36 -3.58 8.57
CA ALA A 151 14.85 -4.36 7.46
C ALA A 151 15.38 -3.87 6.10
N CYS A 152 15.42 -2.54 5.88
CA CYS A 152 16.01 -1.95 4.68
C CYS A 152 17.52 -2.24 4.55
N GLU A 153 18.27 -2.16 5.65
CA GLU A 153 19.69 -2.51 5.67
C GLU A 153 19.92 -3.99 5.34
N ALA A 154 19.10 -4.89 5.90
CA ALA A 154 19.15 -6.32 5.57
C ALA A 154 18.81 -6.57 4.10
N ALA A 155 17.72 -5.99 3.60
CA ALA A 155 17.34 -6.08 2.19
C ALA A 155 18.50 -5.66 1.27
N LYS A 156 19.20 -4.57 1.60
CA LYS A 156 20.37 -4.10 0.85
C LYS A 156 21.55 -5.08 0.91
N ARG A 157 21.87 -5.65 2.08
CA ARG A 157 22.93 -6.68 2.23
C ARG A 157 22.66 -7.91 1.36
N HIS A 158 21.39 -8.27 1.19
CA HIS A 158 20.93 -9.43 0.42
C HIS A 158 20.62 -9.13 -1.06
N GLY A 159 20.85 -7.89 -1.52
CA GLY A 159 20.59 -7.51 -2.91
C GLY A 159 19.11 -7.53 -3.31
N VAL A 160 18.21 -7.42 -2.33
CA VAL A 160 16.75 -7.42 -2.53
C VAL A 160 16.31 -6.08 -3.10
N THR A 161 15.39 -6.08 -4.07
CA THR A 161 14.77 -4.83 -4.55
C THR A 161 13.83 -4.27 -3.49
N VAL A 162 13.98 -3.00 -3.14
CA VAL A 162 13.17 -2.37 -2.09
C VAL A 162 12.17 -1.39 -2.70
N SER A 163 10.89 -1.55 -2.40
CA SER A 163 9.86 -0.55 -2.72
C SER A 163 9.25 0.08 -1.48
N VAL A 164 8.92 1.37 -1.61
CA VAL A 164 8.20 2.13 -0.58
C VAL A 164 6.93 2.73 -1.18
N ASP A 165 5.85 2.70 -0.41
CA ASP A 165 4.72 3.64 -0.58
C ASP A 165 4.84 4.75 0.47
N LEU A 166 5.08 5.99 0.05
CA LEU A 166 5.31 7.13 0.95
C LEU A 166 4.15 7.35 1.93
N ASN A 167 2.91 7.10 1.49
CA ASN A 167 1.70 6.95 2.31
C ASN A 167 1.61 7.92 3.50
N PHE A 168 1.72 9.23 3.27
CA PHE A 168 1.74 10.21 4.35
C PHE A 168 0.40 10.23 5.10
N ARG A 169 0.47 10.27 6.44
CA ARG A 169 -0.69 10.33 7.33
C ARG A 169 -0.48 11.40 8.38
N LYS A 170 -1.11 12.56 8.17
CA LYS A 170 -1.11 13.70 9.11
C LYS A 170 -1.54 13.40 10.55
N LYS A 171 -2.25 12.27 10.78
CA LYS A 171 -2.65 11.83 12.12
C LYS A 171 -1.53 11.09 12.88
N LEU A 172 -0.49 10.63 12.18
CA LEU A 172 0.62 9.87 12.77
C LEU A 172 1.83 10.77 13.06
N TRP A 173 2.12 11.72 12.19
CA TRP A 173 3.30 12.57 12.32
C TRP A 173 3.18 13.88 11.53
N THR A 174 4.07 14.83 11.83
CA THR A 174 4.24 16.08 11.07
C THR A 174 5.14 15.86 9.86
N SER A 175 5.09 16.78 8.90
CA SER A 175 5.98 16.76 7.71
C SER A 175 7.45 16.79 8.13
N GLU A 176 7.82 17.61 9.11
CA GLU A 176 9.21 17.71 9.59
C GLU A 176 9.72 16.37 10.14
N LYS A 177 8.89 15.68 10.93
CA LYS A 177 9.25 14.35 11.47
C LYS A 177 9.31 13.30 10.36
N ALA A 178 8.36 13.31 9.42
CA ALA A 178 8.37 12.41 8.27
C ALA A 178 9.64 12.58 7.43
N ILE A 179 9.97 13.82 7.04
CA ILE A 179 11.21 14.17 6.31
C ILE A 179 12.45 13.69 7.05
N SER A 180 12.52 13.89 8.37
CA SER A 180 13.68 13.48 9.17
C SER A 180 13.92 11.96 9.22
N ILE A 181 12.85 11.16 9.08
CA ILE A 181 12.92 9.69 9.12
C ILE A 181 12.98 9.08 7.72
N MET A 182 12.13 9.53 6.80
CA MET A 182 11.94 8.94 5.48
C MET A 182 13.14 9.20 4.57
N ARG A 183 13.68 10.42 4.53
CA ARG A 183 14.80 10.76 3.62
C ARG A 183 16.03 9.86 3.83
N PRO A 184 16.50 9.61 5.07
CA PRO A 184 17.58 8.64 5.30
C PRO A 184 17.25 7.23 4.82
N LEU A 185 15.99 6.79 4.86
CA LEU A 185 15.60 5.46 4.39
C LEU A 185 15.62 5.33 2.87
N MET A 186 15.49 6.44 2.13
CA MET A 186 15.44 6.42 0.66
C MET A 186 16.73 5.92 0.02
N GLN A 187 17.88 5.97 0.71
CA GLN A 187 19.14 5.42 0.21
C GLN A 187 19.08 3.89 -0.05
N TYR A 188 18.11 3.20 0.54
CA TYR A 188 17.92 1.76 0.39
C TYR A 188 16.85 1.41 -0.66
N VAL A 189 16.07 2.39 -1.13
CA VAL A 189 14.87 2.18 -1.96
C VAL A 189 15.22 2.18 -3.44
N ASP A 190 14.64 1.25 -4.18
CA ASP A 190 14.71 1.19 -5.65
C ASP A 190 13.44 1.73 -6.31
N VAL A 191 12.26 1.49 -5.72
CA VAL A 191 10.95 1.86 -6.28
C VAL A 191 10.19 2.74 -5.30
N CYS A 192 9.98 4.00 -5.66
CA CYS A 192 9.23 4.95 -4.84
C CYS A 192 7.81 5.14 -5.39
N ILE A 193 6.81 4.83 -4.58
CA ILE A 193 5.39 5.01 -4.87
C ILE A 193 4.87 6.15 -3.98
N GLY A 194 4.16 7.11 -4.54
CA GLY A 194 3.54 8.19 -3.78
C GLY A 194 2.92 9.23 -4.70
N ASN A 195 2.02 10.06 -4.17
CA ASN A 195 1.52 11.20 -4.91
C ASN A 195 2.38 12.45 -4.66
N GLU A 196 2.01 13.56 -5.29
CA GLU A 196 2.70 14.85 -5.16
C GLU A 196 2.71 15.38 -3.71
N GLU A 197 1.58 15.28 -3.01
CA GLU A 197 1.47 15.65 -1.59
C GLU A 197 2.41 14.78 -0.73
N ASP A 198 2.53 13.49 -1.01
CA ASP A 198 3.45 12.60 -0.31
C ASP A 198 4.92 12.97 -0.60
N ALA A 199 5.26 13.31 -1.83
CA ALA A 199 6.62 13.73 -2.20
C ALA A 199 7.04 15.01 -1.46
N GLU A 200 6.11 15.96 -1.31
CA GLU A 200 6.35 17.16 -0.50
C GLU A 200 6.46 16.83 0.98
N LEU A 201 5.47 16.13 1.55
CA LEU A 201 5.35 15.96 2.99
C LEU A 201 6.28 14.90 3.59
N CYS A 202 6.69 13.89 2.82
CA CYS A 202 7.63 12.87 3.28
C CYS A 202 9.07 13.17 2.88
N LEU A 203 9.30 13.86 1.75
CA LEU A 203 10.63 14.00 1.16
C LEU A 203 11.05 15.44 0.89
N GLY A 204 10.15 16.42 0.96
CA GLY A 204 10.46 17.84 0.78
C GLY A 204 10.54 18.31 -0.67
N PHE A 205 10.08 17.50 -1.65
CA PHE A 205 10.04 17.92 -3.06
C PHE A 205 8.78 18.71 -3.32
N LYS A 206 8.93 19.93 -3.79
CA LYS A 206 7.81 20.80 -4.16
C LYS A 206 7.66 20.85 -5.67
N PRO A 207 6.43 20.89 -6.21
CA PRO A 207 6.23 21.28 -7.60
C PRO A 207 6.80 22.68 -7.84
N ASP A 208 7.43 22.89 -8.99
CA ASP A 208 7.96 24.20 -9.41
C ASP A 208 6.84 25.22 -9.75
N ALA A 209 5.57 24.80 -9.78
CA ALA A 209 4.42 25.65 -10.07
C ALA A 209 3.30 25.49 -9.03
N ASP A 210 2.62 26.59 -8.68
CA ASP A 210 1.44 26.63 -7.83
C ASP A 210 0.30 25.83 -8.47
N VAL A 211 0.09 24.58 -8.02
CA VAL A 211 -1.01 23.73 -8.48
C VAL A 211 -2.31 24.14 -7.75
N GLU A 212 -2.74 25.40 -7.91
CA GLU A 212 -4.04 25.87 -7.43
C GLU A 212 -5.18 25.67 -8.46
N GLY A 213 -4.89 25.13 -9.64
CA GLY A 213 -5.89 24.72 -10.61
C GLY A 213 -5.95 23.20 -10.70
N GLY A 214 -7.11 22.58 -10.47
CA GLY A 214 -7.34 21.13 -10.45
C GLY A 214 -7.13 20.38 -11.78
N GLU A 215 -6.29 20.89 -12.69
CA GLU A 215 -5.76 20.17 -13.83
C GLU A 215 -4.36 19.66 -13.50
N THR A 216 -4.28 18.37 -13.20
CA THR A 216 -3.01 17.65 -12.99
C THR A 216 -2.23 17.57 -14.31
N ASN A 217 -1.36 18.54 -14.58
CA ASN A 217 -0.49 18.49 -15.75
C ASN A 217 0.61 17.42 -15.54
N ALA A 218 0.65 16.42 -16.42
CA ALA A 218 1.63 15.33 -16.39
C ALA A 218 3.09 15.83 -16.42
N GLU A 219 3.34 17.01 -17.00
CA GLU A 219 4.68 17.63 -17.04
C GLU A 219 5.20 18.03 -15.66
N GLY A 220 4.32 18.50 -14.75
CA GLY A 220 4.72 18.85 -13.37
C GLY A 220 5.16 17.62 -12.57
N TYR A 221 4.46 16.49 -12.75
CA TYR A 221 4.83 15.22 -12.13
C TYR A 221 6.19 14.72 -12.62
N LYS A 222 6.46 14.86 -13.92
CA LYS A 222 7.74 14.46 -14.49
C LYS A 222 8.92 15.22 -13.86
N GLY A 223 8.78 16.53 -13.65
CA GLY A 223 9.82 17.34 -13.00
C GLY A 223 10.14 16.86 -11.58
N ILE A 224 9.12 16.61 -10.75
CA ILE A 224 9.30 16.05 -9.39
C ILE A 224 9.98 14.68 -9.46
N PHE A 225 9.56 13.81 -10.39
CA PHE A 225 10.13 12.47 -10.53
C PHE A 225 11.62 12.52 -10.90
N GLU A 226 12.01 13.40 -11.83
CA GLU A 226 13.41 13.61 -12.20
C GLU A 226 14.25 14.11 -11.01
N GLN A 227 13.71 15.03 -10.20
CA GLN A 227 14.39 15.51 -9.00
C GLN A 227 14.59 14.39 -7.96
N MET A 228 13.54 13.62 -7.67
CA MET A 228 13.59 12.49 -6.74
C MET A 228 14.59 11.41 -7.18
N MET A 229 14.57 11.05 -8.47
CA MET A 229 15.53 10.10 -9.03
C MET A 229 16.96 10.61 -8.97
N LYS A 230 17.18 11.89 -9.29
CA LYS A 230 18.52 12.49 -9.24
C LYS A 230 19.08 12.50 -7.83
N GLU A 231 18.24 12.75 -6.82
CA GLU A 231 18.68 12.83 -5.44
C GLU A 231 18.92 11.46 -4.80
N PHE A 232 18.01 10.51 -5.00
CA PHE A 232 18.04 9.22 -4.29
C PHE A 232 18.48 8.03 -5.15
N GLY A 233 18.58 8.18 -6.47
CA GLY A 233 18.98 7.11 -7.38
C GLY A 233 17.93 6.01 -7.54
N PHE A 234 16.64 6.34 -7.37
CA PHE A 234 15.56 5.38 -7.59
C PHE A 234 15.60 4.80 -9.02
N LYS A 235 15.25 3.53 -9.16
CA LYS A 235 15.00 2.88 -10.45
C LYS A 235 13.65 3.27 -11.03
N TYR A 236 12.64 3.42 -10.17
CA TYR A 236 11.30 3.82 -10.58
C TYR A 236 10.68 4.82 -9.60
N VAL A 237 10.02 5.84 -10.13
CA VAL A 237 9.14 6.73 -9.38
C VAL A 237 7.74 6.63 -9.95
N VAL A 238 6.76 6.40 -9.09
CA VAL A 238 5.40 6.04 -9.48
C VAL A 238 4.39 6.84 -8.67
N SER A 239 3.37 7.40 -9.34
CA SER A 239 2.28 8.12 -8.68
C SER A 239 0.93 7.62 -9.15
N THR A 240 0.02 7.43 -8.20
CA THR A 240 -1.40 7.25 -8.49
C THR A 240 -2.11 8.59 -8.49
N LEU A 241 -3.01 8.81 -9.44
CA LEU A 241 -3.81 10.02 -9.56
C LEU A 241 -5.27 9.69 -9.38
N ARG A 242 -5.86 10.33 -8.37
CA ARG A 242 -7.27 10.21 -8.05
C ARG A 242 -7.99 11.50 -8.37
N GLU A 243 -9.02 11.40 -9.20
CA GLU A 243 -9.95 12.49 -9.44
C GLU A 243 -11.19 12.23 -8.58
N SER A 244 -11.27 12.91 -7.43
CA SER A 244 -12.29 12.61 -6.40
C SER A 244 -13.59 13.39 -6.61
N TYR A 245 -14.54 12.83 -7.36
CA TYR A 245 -15.84 13.48 -7.61
C TYR A 245 -16.82 13.33 -6.45
N SER A 246 -16.89 12.13 -5.85
CA SER A 246 -17.71 11.85 -4.66
C SER A 246 -17.19 10.61 -3.91
N ALA A 247 -17.79 10.26 -2.78
CA ALA A 247 -17.45 9.01 -2.08
C ALA A 247 -17.74 7.75 -2.91
N THR A 248 -18.58 7.84 -3.95
CA THR A 248 -19.02 6.72 -4.80
C THR A 248 -18.55 6.80 -6.24
N PHE A 249 -17.86 7.87 -6.65
CA PHE A 249 -17.36 8.03 -8.01
C PHE A 249 -16.01 8.73 -8.02
N ASN A 250 -15.00 8.07 -8.59
CA ASN A 250 -13.67 8.63 -8.83
C ASN A 250 -13.19 8.31 -10.26
N GLY A 251 -12.36 9.21 -10.80
CA GLY A 251 -11.39 8.86 -11.85
C GLY A 251 -10.12 8.29 -11.24
N TRP A 252 -9.51 7.31 -11.90
CA TRP A 252 -8.31 6.62 -11.44
C TRP A 252 -7.33 6.35 -12.57
N LYS A 253 -6.08 6.81 -12.42
CA LYS A 253 -4.96 6.58 -13.34
C LYS A 253 -3.64 6.60 -12.56
N ALA A 254 -2.52 6.30 -13.22
CA ALA A 254 -1.20 6.39 -12.62
C ALA A 254 -0.15 6.87 -13.64
N MET A 255 1.03 7.19 -13.14
CA MET A 255 2.21 7.54 -13.91
C MET A 255 3.44 6.82 -13.36
N ILE A 256 4.36 6.44 -14.24
CA ILE A 256 5.64 5.80 -13.91
C ILE A 256 6.78 6.44 -14.71
N TYR A 257 7.95 6.53 -14.08
CA TYR A 257 9.19 6.98 -14.71
C TYR A 257 10.35 6.10 -14.28
N ASP A 258 11.20 5.71 -15.23
CA ASP A 258 12.38 4.85 -15.03
C ASP A 258 13.73 5.59 -15.19
N GLY A 259 13.68 6.92 -15.32
CA GLY A 259 14.85 7.76 -15.64
C GLY A 259 15.05 8.01 -17.13
N LYS A 260 14.26 7.37 -18.01
CA LYS A 260 14.35 7.52 -19.46
C LYS A 260 12.98 7.77 -20.09
N GLU A 261 12.03 6.89 -19.83
CA GLU A 261 10.68 6.93 -20.35
C GLU A 261 9.70 7.29 -19.22
N PHE A 262 8.82 8.23 -19.52
CA PHE A 262 7.71 8.63 -18.66
C PHE A 262 6.41 8.13 -19.28
N TYR A 263 5.68 7.28 -18.56
CA TYR A 263 4.47 6.63 -19.05
C TYR A 263 3.27 6.95 -18.16
N GLN A 264 2.14 7.27 -18.78
CA GLN A 264 0.86 7.49 -18.11
C GLN A 264 -0.13 6.40 -18.50
N SER A 265 -0.82 5.84 -17.51
CA SER A 265 -1.78 4.76 -17.74
C SER A 265 -3.07 5.23 -18.40
N LYS A 266 -3.89 4.24 -18.81
CA LYS A 266 -5.33 4.41 -19.01
C LYS A 266 -6.01 5.00 -17.76
N ARG A 267 -7.12 5.70 -18.00
CA ARG A 267 -7.99 6.23 -16.96
C ARG A 267 -9.22 5.35 -16.82
N TYR A 268 -9.52 4.95 -15.59
CA TYR A 268 -10.74 4.24 -15.22
C TYR A 268 -11.73 5.17 -14.52
N GLU A 269 -13.00 5.04 -14.89
CA GLU A 269 -14.11 5.62 -14.14
C GLU A 269 -14.68 4.56 -13.22
N ILE A 270 -14.46 4.74 -11.92
CA ILE A 270 -14.93 3.79 -10.91
C ILE A 270 -16.27 4.30 -10.39
N ASN A 271 -17.36 3.79 -10.96
CA ASN A 271 -18.72 4.19 -10.63
C ASN A 271 -19.69 2.99 -10.68
N PRO A 272 -20.25 2.54 -9.54
CA PRO A 272 -20.01 3.02 -8.18
C PRO A 272 -18.72 2.42 -7.58
N ILE A 273 -18.11 3.16 -6.65
CA ILE A 273 -17.14 2.60 -5.69
C ILE A 273 -17.91 1.80 -4.65
N ILE A 274 -17.49 0.54 -4.42
CA ILE A 274 -18.02 -0.33 -3.38
C ILE A 274 -17.23 -0.15 -2.08
N ASP A 275 -15.91 -0.30 -2.15
CA ASP A 275 -15.01 0.00 -1.02
C ASP A 275 -13.62 0.38 -1.53
N ARG A 276 -13.22 1.63 -1.26
CA ARG A 276 -11.92 2.16 -1.71
C ARG A 276 -10.77 1.86 -0.77
N VAL A 277 -11.03 1.35 0.44
CA VAL A 277 -9.97 0.96 1.37
C VAL A 277 -9.18 -0.19 0.73
N GLY A 278 -7.85 -0.11 0.77
CA GLY A 278 -6.96 -1.06 0.10
C GLY A 278 -6.68 -0.76 -1.37
N GLY A 279 -7.32 0.26 -1.98
CA GLY A 279 -7.09 0.59 -3.39
C GLY A 279 -5.63 0.94 -3.72
N GLY A 280 -5.00 1.80 -2.92
CA GLY A 280 -3.57 2.12 -3.09
C GLY A 280 -2.66 0.91 -2.90
N ASP A 281 -2.95 0.09 -1.89
CA ASP A 281 -2.16 -1.11 -1.61
C ASP A 281 -2.28 -2.17 -2.72
N SER A 282 -3.47 -2.30 -3.30
CA SER A 282 -3.68 -3.17 -4.47
C SER A 282 -2.95 -2.67 -5.71
N PHE A 283 -2.78 -1.35 -5.86
CA PHE A 283 -1.91 -0.77 -6.88
C PHE A 283 -0.46 -1.16 -6.62
N SER A 284 0.05 -0.99 -5.40
CA SER A 284 1.42 -1.37 -5.03
C SER A 284 1.68 -2.87 -5.26
N GLY A 285 0.76 -3.74 -4.86
CA GLY A 285 0.86 -5.18 -5.11
C GLY A 285 0.80 -5.55 -6.59
N GLY A 286 -0.07 -4.90 -7.37
CA GLY A 286 -0.15 -5.05 -8.81
C GLY A 286 1.10 -4.54 -9.54
N LEU A 287 1.70 -3.45 -9.06
CA LEU A 287 2.94 -2.90 -9.60
C LEU A 287 4.13 -3.82 -9.33
N ILE A 288 4.24 -4.37 -8.11
CA ILE A 288 5.27 -5.37 -7.77
C ILE A 288 5.16 -6.57 -8.71
N HIS A 289 3.94 -7.11 -8.89
CA HIS A 289 3.72 -8.19 -9.85
C HIS A 289 4.10 -7.77 -11.27
N GLY A 290 3.61 -6.61 -11.73
CA GLY A 290 3.85 -6.11 -13.08
C GLY A 290 5.33 -5.93 -13.40
N LEU A 291 6.10 -5.30 -12.51
CA LEU A 291 7.53 -5.10 -12.68
C LEU A 291 8.35 -6.40 -12.64
N LEU A 292 7.80 -7.47 -12.05
CA LEU A 292 8.42 -8.79 -12.02
C LEU A 292 8.06 -9.67 -13.23
N THR A 293 6.95 -9.40 -13.92
CA THR A 293 6.38 -10.34 -14.91
C THR A 293 6.15 -9.75 -16.29
N LYS A 294 6.09 -8.42 -16.45
CA LYS A 294 5.85 -7.74 -17.72
C LYS A 294 7.14 -7.28 -18.37
N GLU A 295 7.13 -7.12 -19.70
CA GLU A 295 8.33 -6.77 -20.46
C GLU A 295 8.66 -5.28 -20.33
N THR A 296 7.64 -4.43 -20.16
CA THR A 296 7.79 -2.98 -20.10
C THR A 296 7.18 -2.39 -18.83
N GLN A 297 7.69 -1.22 -18.41
CA GLN A 297 7.10 -0.46 -17.30
C GLN A 297 5.66 -0.03 -17.58
N GLY A 298 5.31 0.23 -18.86
CA GLY A 298 3.96 0.61 -19.25
C GLY A 298 2.96 -0.52 -19.01
N GLU A 299 3.31 -1.74 -19.43
CA GLU A 299 2.48 -2.93 -19.16
C GLU A 299 2.38 -3.22 -17.65
N ALA A 300 3.48 -3.03 -16.90
CA ALA A 300 3.45 -3.16 -15.45
C ALA A 300 2.49 -2.14 -14.80
N LEU A 301 2.50 -0.89 -15.28
CA LEU A 301 1.61 0.16 -14.79
C LEU A 301 0.15 -0.12 -15.15
N GLU A 302 -0.13 -0.56 -16.38
CA GLU A 302 -1.49 -0.91 -16.81
C GLU A 302 -2.09 -2.03 -15.96
N PHE A 303 -1.29 -3.06 -15.65
CA PHE A 303 -1.70 -4.12 -14.73
C PHE A 303 -2.01 -3.56 -13.34
N ALA A 304 -1.13 -2.72 -12.78
CA ALA A 304 -1.29 -2.14 -11.45
C ALA A 304 -2.55 -1.27 -11.34
N VAL A 305 -2.83 -0.44 -12.34
CA VAL A 305 -3.99 0.46 -12.35
C VAL A 305 -5.29 -0.34 -12.52
N ALA A 306 -5.32 -1.35 -13.38
CA ALA A 306 -6.48 -2.23 -13.55
C ALA A 306 -6.78 -3.03 -12.26
N ALA A 307 -5.75 -3.59 -11.62
CA ALA A 307 -5.87 -4.28 -10.34
C ALA A 307 -6.49 -3.38 -9.27
N SER A 308 -5.99 -2.15 -9.17
CA SER A 308 -6.53 -1.16 -8.22
C SER A 308 -7.94 -0.72 -8.56
N ALA A 309 -8.27 -0.52 -9.84
CA ALA A 309 -9.63 -0.20 -10.25
C ALA A 309 -10.62 -1.31 -9.83
N LEU A 310 -10.25 -2.58 -10.03
CA LEU A 310 -11.05 -3.73 -9.59
C LEU A 310 -11.15 -3.83 -8.07
N LYS A 311 -10.10 -3.54 -7.32
CA LYS A 311 -10.16 -3.55 -5.85
C LYS A 311 -11.25 -2.63 -5.30
N HIS A 312 -11.56 -1.51 -5.96
CA HIS A 312 -12.61 -0.60 -5.53
C HIS A 312 -14.03 -1.20 -5.63
N THR A 313 -14.20 -2.32 -6.34
CA THR A 313 -15.48 -3.04 -6.48
C THR A 313 -15.68 -4.14 -5.43
N ILE A 314 -14.67 -4.38 -4.58
CA ILE A 314 -14.66 -5.48 -3.59
C ILE A 314 -14.67 -4.90 -2.17
N ASN A 315 -15.60 -5.39 -1.35
CA ASN A 315 -15.70 -5.02 0.07
C ASN A 315 -14.46 -5.47 0.87
N GLY A 316 -14.08 -4.65 1.84
CA GLY A 316 -12.94 -4.92 2.72
C GLY A 316 -11.61 -4.51 2.11
N ASP A 317 -10.54 -4.76 2.85
CA ASP A 317 -9.24 -4.16 2.58
C ASP A 317 -8.40 -4.94 1.57
N PHE A 318 -8.47 -6.27 1.62
CA PHE A 318 -7.68 -7.13 0.74
C PHE A 318 -8.14 -7.10 -0.72
N ASN A 319 -7.17 -7.15 -1.62
CA ASN A 319 -7.40 -7.35 -3.04
C ASN A 319 -7.51 -8.85 -3.34
N LEU A 320 -8.66 -9.25 -3.88
CA LEU A 320 -8.99 -10.64 -4.18
C LEU A 320 -9.15 -10.89 -5.69
N VAL A 321 -8.61 -9.99 -6.50
CA VAL A 321 -8.69 -10.02 -7.98
C VAL A 321 -7.57 -10.87 -8.54
N SER A 322 -7.90 -11.86 -9.37
CA SER A 322 -6.97 -12.77 -10.05
C SER A 322 -6.15 -12.09 -11.15
N VAL A 323 -5.06 -12.72 -11.59
CA VAL A 323 -4.25 -12.23 -12.73
C VAL A 323 -5.12 -12.10 -13.98
N GLU A 324 -5.95 -13.11 -14.25
CA GLU A 324 -6.81 -13.19 -15.43
C GLU A 324 -7.84 -12.04 -15.46
N GLU A 325 -8.45 -11.71 -14.32
CA GLU A 325 -9.38 -10.57 -14.21
C GLU A 325 -8.67 -9.24 -14.48
N VAL A 326 -7.46 -9.06 -13.93
CA VAL A 326 -6.67 -7.84 -14.16
C VAL A 326 -6.28 -7.72 -15.63
N GLU A 327 -5.76 -8.79 -16.24
CA GLU A 327 -5.35 -8.79 -17.65
C GLU A 327 -6.55 -8.56 -18.58
N SER A 328 -7.72 -9.12 -18.26
CA SER A 328 -8.95 -8.88 -19.01
C SER A 328 -9.31 -7.39 -19.00
N LEU A 329 -9.29 -6.75 -17.83
CA LEU A 329 -9.60 -5.33 -17.72
C LEU A 329 -8.53 -4.44 -18.36
N ALA A 330 -7.25 -4.73 -18.14
CA ALA A 330 -6.13 -4.02 -18.76
C ALA A 330 -6.18 -4.13 -20.29
N GLY A 331 -6.62 -5.27 -20.83
CA GLY A 331 -6.88 -5.49 -22.25
C GLY A 331 -8.10 -4.76 -22.81
N GLY A 332 -8.89 -4.09 -21.96
CA GLY A 332 -10.03 -3.26 -22.36
C GLY A 332 -11.41 -3.91 -22.16
N ASN A 333 -11.50 -5.10 -21.56
CA ASN A 333 -12.78 -5.74 -21.28
C ASN A 333 -13.44 -5.18 -20.02
N ALA A 334 -14.10 -4.02 -20.15
CA ALA A 334 -14.75 -3.31 -19.05
C ALA A 334 -16.30 -3.47 -19.02
N ASN A 335 -16.87 -4.42 -19.78
CA ASN A 335 -18.32 -4.47 -20.01
C ASN A 335 -19.15 -5.14 -18.89
N GLY A 336 -18.50 -5.75 -17.88
CA GLY A 336 -19.17 -6.40 -16.75
C GLY A 336 -20.08 -7.59 -17.11
N ARG A 337 -19.95 -8.17 -18.32
CA ARG A 337 -20.77 -9.30 -18.74
C ARG A 337 -20.40 -10.57 -17.97
N VAL A 338 -21.39 -11.46 -17.82
CA VAL A 338 -21.20 -12.79 -17.23
C VAL A 338 -20.13 -13.55 -17.99
N GLN A 339 -19.04 -13.89 -17.30
CA GLN A 339 -18.00 -14.80 -17.78
C GLN A 339 -18.35 -16.23 -17.33
N ARG A 340 -18.06 -17.25 -18.16
CA ARG A 340 -18.42 -18.66 -17.92
C ARG A 340 -17.24 -19.59 -18.08
#